data_AF-A0A3N1VGB0-F1
#
_entry.id   AF-A0A3N1VGB0-F1
#
_cell.length_a   1.000
_cell.length_b   1.000
_cell.length_c   1.000
_cell.angle_alpha   90.00
_cell.angle_beta   90.00
_cell.angle_gamma   90.00
#
_symmetry.space_group_name_H-M   'P 1'
#
loop_
_entity.id
_entity.type
_entity.pdbx_description
1 polymer ?
#
loop_
_entity_poly.entity_id
_entity_poly.type
_entity_poly.pdbx_seq_one_letter_code
_entity_poly.pdbx_strand_id
1 'polypeptide(L)'
;MAFVYRFFKFLEHRRLQRREAQVALARAVEQAFRVDRLLADTEKALENCRQRWEQRTSEGLPVGEHLAFERYLAELEQRLQELKKAREHAWLVVQEKQKRLMEQDQEVKKLERLQEVDYDRYRRDQKKREQKELDEYGTRLDLDPFVRDLL
;
A
#
# COMPACT_ATOMS: atom_id res chain seq x y z
N MET A 1 34.21 14.92 4.92
CA MET A 1 32.98 14.88 5.76
C MET A 1 31.96 13.94 5.12
N ALA A 2 31.02 13.38 5.88
CA ALA A 2 29.95 12.54 5.34
C ALA A 2 28.73 13.40 4.91
N PHE A 3 28.01 12.99 3.88
CA PHE A 3 26.79 13.69 3.42
C PHE A 3 25.65 13.47 4.42
N VAL A 4 25.01 14.55 4.86
CA VAL A 4 23.82 14.51 5.72
C VAL A 4 22.68 15.23 5.00
N TYR A 5 21.62 14.49 4.68
CA TYR A 5 20.44 15.06 4.04
C TYR A 5 19.62 15.88 5.04
N ARG A 6 19.36 17.14 4.73
CA ARG A 6 18.71 18.08 5.65
C ARG A 6 17.28 17.69 6.05
N PHE A 7 16.59 16.92 5.21
CA PHE A 7 15.21 16.47 5.46
C PHE A 7 15.13 14.97 5.79
N PHE A 8 16.22 14.35 6.26
CA PHE A 8 16.26 12.92 6.55
C PHE A 8 15.15 12.47 7.52
N LYS A 9 14.99 13.15 8.67
CA LYS A 9 13.93 12.84 9.64
C LYS A 9 12.53 12.96 9.04
N PHE A 10 12.32 13.92 8.14
CA PHE A 10 11.04 14.10 7.47
C PHE A 10 10.77 12.97 6.46
N LEU A 11 11.78 12.56 5.70
CA LEU A 11 11.70 11.40 4.81
C LEU A 11 11.40 10.11 5.57
N GLU A 12 12.04 9.88 6.72
CA GLU A 12 11.76 8.72 7.58
C GLU A 12 10.31 8.72 8.08
N HIS A 13 9.83 9.87 8.56
CA HIS A 13 8.44 10.01 8.99
C HIS A 13 7.46 9.72 7.84
N ARG A 14 7.71 10.22 6.62
CA ARG A 14 6.87 9.91 5.44
C ARG A 14 6.92 8.44 5.06
N ARG A 15 8.07 7.78 5.17
CA ARG A 15 8.19 6.33 4.95
C ARG A 15 7.40 5.53 5.98
N LEU A 16 7.35 5.99 7.24
CA LEU A 16 6.51 5.38 8.27
C LEU A 16 5.02 5.53 7.92
N GLN A 17 4.57 6.73 7.57
CA GLN A 17 3.18 6.98 7.15
C GLN A 17 2.76 6.13 5.95
N ARG A 18 3.66 5.95 4.98
CA ARG A 18 3.46 5.03 3.85
C ARG A 18 3.24 3.59 4.33
N ARG A 19 4.08 3.09 5.25
CA ARG A 19 3.95 1.74 5.81
C ARG A 19 2.62 1.58 6.56
N GLU A 20 2.23 2.58 7.36
CA GLU A 20 0.93 2.58 8.04
C GLU A 20 -0.24 2.53 7.04
N ALA A 21 -0.16 3.29 5.95
CA ALA A 21 -1.15 3.24 4.88
C ALA A 21 -1.21 1.87 4.18
N GLN A 22 -0.06 1.21 3.97
CA GLN A 22 0.00 -0.16 3.44
C GLN A 22 -0.69 -1.16 4.37
N VAL A 23 -0.42 -1.08 5.68
CA VAL A 23 -1.07 -1.94 6.67
C VAL A 23 -2.57 -1.68 6.72
N ALA A 24 -2.99 -0.42 6.68
CA ALA A 24 -4.40 -0.05 6.66
C ALA A 24 -5.13 -0.59 5.41
N LEU A 25 -4.49 -0.51 4.23
CA LEU A 25 -5.02 -1.09 3.00
C LEU A 25 -5.14 -2.61 3.11
N ALA A 26 -4.10 -3.29 3.61
CA ALA A 26 -4.12 -4.74 3.77
C ALA A 26 -5.28 -5.19 4.68
N ARG A 27 -5.51 -4.49 5.80
CA ARG A 27 -6.65 -4.75 6.69
C ARG A 27 -7.99 -4.52 6.01
N ALA A 28 -8.13 -3.44 5.22
CA ALA A 28 -9.37 -3.17 4.49
C ALA A 28 -9.67 -4.26 3.45
N VAL A 29 -8.63 -4.73 2.74
CA VAL A 29 -8.74 -5.82 1.76
C VAL A 29 -9.15 -7.13 2.45
N GLU A 30 -8.54 -7.45 3.59
CA GLU A 30 -8.91 -8.63 4.36
C GLU A 30 -10.39 -8.59 4.79
N GLN A 31 -10.89 -7.44 5.24
CA GLN A 31 -12.30 -7.29 5.60
C GLN A 31 -13.22 -7.45 4.40
N ALA A 32 -12.87 -6.87 3.24
CA ALA A 32 -13.63 -7.05 2.01
C ALA A 32 -13.72 -8.54 1.62
N PHE A 33 -12.61 -9.27 1.67
CA PHE A 33 -12.61 -10.72 1.39
C PHE A 33 -13.41 -11.53 2.40
N ARG A 34 -13.45 -11.14 3.68
CA ARG A 34 -14.30 -11.79 4.68
C ARG A 34 -15.78 -11.62 4.32
N VAL A 35 -16.19 -10.43 3.89
CA VAL A 35 -17.57 -10.18 3.45
C VAL A 35 -17.88 -10.96 2.17
N ASP A 36 -16.98 -10.99 1.19
CA ASP A 36 -17.14 -11.77 -0.04
C ASP A 36 -17.33 -13.27 0.27
N ARG A 37 -16.56 -13.81 1.22
CA ARG A 37 -16.71 -15.20 1.66
C ARG A 37 -18.06 -15.47 2.30
N LEU A 38 -18.50 -14.60 3.22
CA LEU A 38 -19.81 -14.72 3.86
C LEU A 38 -20.96 -14.64 2.85
N LEU A 39 -20.82 -13.80 1.83
CA LEU A 39 -21.78 -13.66 0.74
C LEU A 39 -21.85 -14.97 -0.07
N ALA A 40 -20.70 -15.53 -0.47
CA ALA A 40 -20.64 -16.80 -1.18
C ALA A 40 -21.22 -17.97 -0.36
N ASP A 41 -20.92 -18.02 0.95
CA ASP A 41 -21.46 -19.04 1.85
C ASP A 41 -23.00 -18.90 1.97
N THR A 42 -23.52 -17.67 2.01
CA THR A 42 -24.96 -17.40 2.08
C THR A 42 -25.67 -17.74 0.77
N GLU A 43 -25.08 -17.41 -0.38
CA GLU A 43 -25.57 -17.81 -1.71
C GLU A 43 -25.66 -19.33 -1.83
N LYS A 44 -24.63 -20.04 -1.38
CA LYS A 44 -24.61 -21.50 -1.37
C LYS A 44 -25.67 -22.07 -0.43
N ALA A 45 -25.85 -21.48 0.75
CA ALA A 45 -26.89 -21.90 1.69
C ALA A 45 -28.30 -21.72 1.11
N LEU A 46 -28.54 -20.62 0.40
CA LEU A 46 -29.80 -20.32 -0.26
C LEU A 46 -30.09 -21.29 -1.40
N GLU A 47 -29.10 -21.59 -2.24
CA GLU A 47 -29.24 -22.59 -3.31
C GLU A 47 -29.53 -23.98 -2.74
N ASN A 48 -28.77 -24.41 -1.72
CA ASN A 48 -29.02 -25.69 -1.04
C ASN A 48 -30.42 -25.76 -0.41
N CYS A 49 -30.90 -24.64 0.15
CA CYS A 49 -32.24 -24.56 0.73
C CYS A 49 -33.32 -24.73 -0.35
N ARG A 50 -33.17 -24.04 -1.49
CA ARG A 50 -34.09 -24.15 -2.63
C ARG A 50 -34.15 -25.57 -3.18
N GLN A 51 -33.00 -26.21 -3.38
CA GLN A 51 -32.94 -27.61 -3.84
C GLN A 51 -33.62 -28.57 -2.86
N ARG A 52 -33.39 -28.41 -1.55
CA ARG A 52 -34.06 -29.22 -0.53
C ARG A 52 -35.56 -29.00 -0.52
N TRP A 53 -36.00 -27.75 -0.65
CA TRP A 53 -37.42 -27.42 -0.68
C TRP A 53 -38.10 -28.01 -1.92
N GLU A 54 -37.49 -27.92 -3.10
CA GLU A 54 -37.99 -28.52 -4.34
C GLU A 54 -38.11 -30.05 -4.23
N GLN A 55 -37.06 -30.72 -3.74
CA GLN A 55 -37.05 -32.17 -3.52
C GLN A 55 -38.19 -32.59 -2.58
N ARG A 56 -38.33 -31.94 -1.43
CA ARG A 56 -39.37 -32.29 -0.45
C ARG A 56 -40.78 -31.95 -0.92
N THR A 57 -40.93 -30.90 -1.72
CA THR A 57 -42.23 -30.54 -2.32
C THR A 57 -42.71 -31.63 -3.28
N SER A 58 -41.78 -32.28 -4.01
CA SER A 58 -42.10 -33.41 -4.89
C SER A 58 -42.57 -34.67 -4.14
N GLU A 59 -42.17 -34.81 -2.88
CA GLU A 59 -42.52 -35.95 -2.00
C GLU A 59 -43.85 -35.72 -1.23
N GLY A 60 -44.43 -34.52 -1.29
CA GLY A 60 -45.57 -34.12 -0.48
C GLY A 60 -45.14 -33.56 0.88
N LEU A 61 -45.01 -32.23 0.96
CA LEU A 61 -44.53 -31.53 2.15
C LEU A 61 -45.70 -31.08 3.06
N PRO A 62 -45.62 -31.27 4.39
CA PRO A 62 -46.57 -30.68 5.33
C PRO A 62 -46.56 -29.14 5.23
N VAL A 63 -47.74 -28.51 5.35
CA VAL A 63 -47.89 -27.04 5.26
C VAL A 63 -47.00 -26.30 6.27
N GLY A 64 -46.83 -26.84 7.48
CA GLY A 64 -45.96 -26.24 8.50
C GLY A 64 -44.49 -26.19 8.09
N GLU A 65 -43.99 -27.23 7.44
CA GLU A 65 -42.61 -27.26 6.92
C GLU A 65 -42.45 -26.33 5.72
N HIS A 66 -43.47 -26.24 4.86
CA HIS A 66 -43.48 -25.29 3.75
C HIS A 66 -43.30 -23.84 4.23
N LEU A 67 -44.08 -23.43 5.24
CA LEU A 67 -44.00 -22.09 5.81
C LEU A 67 -42.64 -21.83 6.48
N ALA A 68 -42.04 -22.87 7.09
CA ALA A 68 -40.70 -22.76 7.66
C ALA A 68 -39.63 -22.53 6.58
N PHE A 69 -39.70 -23.25 5.45
CA PHE A 69 -38.81 -23.04 4.31
C PHE A 69 -38.94 -21.63 3.73
N GLU A 70 -40.17 -21.15 3.51
CA GLU A 70 -40.40 -19.80 2.99
C GLU A 70 -39.81 -18.72 3.89
N ARG A 71 -40.03 -18.82 5.21
CA ARG A 71 -39.46 -17.87 6.19
C ARG A 71 -37.94 -17.89 6.15
N TYR A 72 -37.34 -19.08 6.16
CA TYR A 72 -35.89 -19.21 6.14
C TYR A 72 -35.28 -18.71 4.82
N LEU A 73 -35.93 -18.96 3.68
CA LEU A 73 -35.50 -18.39 2.39
C LEU A 73 -35.57 -16.86 2.41
N ALA A 74 -36.66 -16.28 2.93
CA ALA A 74 -36.79 -14.83 3.05
C ALA A 74 -35.70 -14.22 3.95
N GLU A 75 -35.37 -14.86 5.07
CA GLU A 75 -34.27 -14.44 5.94
C GLU A 75 -32.91 -14.51 5.23
N LEU A 76 -32.63 -15.58 4.49
CA LEU A 76 -31.40 -15.71 3.70
C LEU A 76 -31.31 -14.64 2.60
N GLU A 77 -32.42 -14.34 1.92
CA GLU A 77 -32.49 -13.30 0.88
C GLU A 77 -32.25 -11.89 1.47
N GLN A 78 -32.85 -11.58 2.62
CA GLN A 78 -32.60 -10.32 3.33
C GLN A 78 -31.14 -10.20 3.73
N ARG A 79 -30.58 -11.24 4.36
CA ARG A 79 -29.17 -11.28 4.75
C ARG A 79 -28.23 -11.12 3.55
N LEU A 80 -28.58 -11.71 2.41
CA LEU A 80 -27.80 -11.60 1.18
C LEU A 80 -27.82 -10.16 0.63
N GLN A 81 -28.96 -9.45 0.71
CA GLN A 81 -29.02 -8.03 0.35
C GLN A 81 -28.16 -7.16 1.29
N GLU A 82 -28.18 -7.43 2.59
CA GLU A 82 -27.34 -6.73 3.57
C GLU A 82 -25.84 -6.97 3.30
N LEU A 83 -25.46 -8.22 3.04
CA LEU A 83 -24.08 -8.58 2.71
C LEU A 83 -23.60 -7.95 1.40
N LYS A 84 -24.48 -7.82 0.39
CA LYS A 84 -24.16 -7.09 -0.85
C LYS A 84 -23.85 -5.62 -0.59
N LYS A 85 -24.66 -4.94 0.22
CA LYS A 85 -24.40 -3.55 0.63
C LYS A 85 -23.11 -3.43 1.44
N ALA A 86 -22.88 -4.35 2.37
CA ALA A 86 -21.65 -4.40 3.17
C ALA A 86 -20.41 -4.62 2.29
N ARG A 87 -20.51 -5.47 1.26
CA ARG A 87 -19.47 -5.71 0.27
C ARG A 87 -19.13 -4.44 -0.49
N GLU A 88 -20.13 -3.76 -1.04
CA GLU A 88 -19.93 -2.50 -1.75
C GLU A 88 -19.22 -1.47 -0.85
N HIS A 89 -19.67 -1.32 0.39
CA HIS A 89 -19.04 -0.43 1.35
C HIS A 89 -17.59 -0.82 1.66
N ALA A 90 -17.32 -2.10 1.89
CA ALA A 90 -15.96 -2.59 2.16
C ALA A 90 -15.00 -2.29 0.99
N TRP A 91 -15.46 -2.49 -0.25
CA TRP A 91 -14.67 -2.19 -1.45
C TRP A 91 -14.47 -0.69 -1.67
N LEU A 92 -15.44 0.15 -1.31
CA LEU A 92 -15.25 1.61 -1.30
C LEU A 92 -14.15 2.02 -0.31
N VAL A 93 -14.13 1.42 0.89
CA VAL A 93 -13.06 1.68 1.88
C VAL A 93 -11.70 1.23 1.34
N VAL A 94 -11.62 0.08 0.67
CA VAL A 94 -10.38 -0.38 0.01
C VAL A 94 -9.88 0.65 -1.00
N GLN A 95 -10.77 1.16 -1.86
CA GLN A 95 -10.41 2.18 -2.85
C GLN A 95 -9.91 3.47 -2.20
N GLU A 96 -10.55 3.92 -1.11
CA GLU A 96 -10.11 5.09 -0.35
C GLU A 96 -8.69 4.87 0.23
N LYS A 97 -8.43 3.72 0.86
CA LYS A 97 -7.10 3.41 1.41
C LYS A 97 -6.04 3.27 0.32
N GLN A 98 -6.41 2.75 -0.85
CA GLN A 98 -5.51 2.66 -2.00
C GLN A 98 -5.12 4.04 -2.51
N LYS A 99 -6.09 4.97 -2.66
CA LYS A 99 -5.80 6.37 -3.04
C LYS A 99 -4.85 7.03 -2.04
N ARG A 100 -5.13 6.87 -0.75
CA ARG A 100 -4.26 7.42 0.31
C ARG A 100 -2.85 6.86 0.25
N LEU A 101 -2.69 5.56 0.01
CA LEU A 101 -1.37 4.95 -0.17
C LEU A 101 -0.63 5.55 -1.37
N MET A 102 -1.32 5.73 -2.51
CA MET A 102 -0.73 6.35 -3.70
C MET A 102 -0.24 7.78 -3.44
N GLU A 103 -0.99 8.58 -2.69
CA GLU A 103 -0.58 9.93 -2.29
C GLU A 103 0.69 9.90 -1.43
N GLN A 104 0.74 9.04 -0.41
CA GLN A 104 1.94 8.89 0.44
C GLN A 104 3.15 8.38 -0.35
N ASP A 105 2.95 7.47 -1.30
CA ASP A 105 4.00 7.00 -2.21
C ASP A 105 4.59 8.13 -3.06
N GLN A 106 3.72 9.00 -3.59
CA GLN A 106 4.17 10.16 -4.37
C GLN A 106 4.97 11.14 -3.52
N GLU A 107 4.55 11.41 -2.29
CA GLU A 107 5.28 12.28 -1.36
C GLU A 107 6.67 11.73 -1.01
N VAL A 108 6.77 10.43 -0.72
CA VAL A 108 8.06 9.77 -0.45
C VAL A 108 8.96 9.86 -1.68
N LYS A 109 8.45 9.55 -2.88
CA LYS A 109 9.24 9.63 -4.13
C LYS A 109 9.75 11.04 -4.42
N LYS A 110 8.96 12.08 -4.11
CA LYS A 110 9.40 13.48 -4.27
C LYS A 110 10.59 13.78 -3.36
N LEU A 111 10.54 13.34 -2.10
CA LEU A 111 11.64 13.55 -1.14
C LEU A 111 12.90 12.75 -1.49
N GLU A 112 12.73 11.50 -1.96
CA GLU A 112 13.86 10.68 -2.41
C GLU A 112 14.58 11.31 -3.59
N ARG A 113 13.85 11.84 -4.58
CA ARG A 113 14.44 12.59 -5.69
C ARG A 113 15.19 13.84 -5.23
N LEU A 114 14.65 14.58 -4.25
CA LEU A 114 15.36 15.74 -3.70
C LEU A 114 16.65 15.35 -2.97
N GLN A 115 16.64 14.20 -2.28
CA GLN A 115 17.83 13.65 -1.64
C GLN A 115 18.91 13.29 -2.66
N GLU A 116 18.53 12.63 -3.76
CA GLU A 116 19.44 12.28 -4.87
C GLU A 116 20.09 13.53 -5.47
N VAL A 117 19.30 14.57 -5.75
CA VAL A 117 19.81 15.84 -6.30
C VAL A 117 20.77 16.53 -5.33
N ASP A 118 20.43 16.60 -4.04
CA ASP A 118 21.31 17.18 -3.01
C ASP A 118 22.61 16.38 -2.88
N TYR A 119 22.55 15.05 -2.98
CA TYR A 119 23.72 14.18 -2.94
C TYR A 119 24.63 14.37 -4.15
N ASP A 120 24.06 14.45 -5.36
CA ASP A 120 24.82 14.72 -6.57
C ASP A 120 25.51 16.08 -6.53
N ARG A 121 24.83 17.10 -5.98
CA ARG A 121 25.42 18.42 -5.78
C ARG A 121 26.60 18.35 -4.82
N TYR A 122 26.42 17.69 -3.68
CA TYR A 122 27.49 17.48 -2.70
C TYR A 122 28.70 16.78 -3.34
N ARG A 123 28.48 15.73 -4.13
CA ARG A 123 29.54 14.99 -4.83
C ARG A 123 30.30 15.88 -5.83
N ARG A 124 29.60 16.73 -6.58
CA ARG A 124 30.24 17.69 -7.50
C ARG A 124 31.06 18.72 -6.75
N ASP A 125 30.57 19.21 -5.62
CA ASP A 125 31.28 20.20 -4.82
C ASP A 125 32.54 19.60 -4.15
N GLN A 126 32.48 18.35 -3.68
CA GLN A 126 33.67 17.64 -3.17
C GLN A 126 34.73 17.49 -4.26
N LYS A 127 34.36 17.01 -5.46
CA LYS A 127 35.29 16.89 -6.59
C LYS A 127 35.94 18.21 -6.96
N LYS A 128 35.18 19.31 -6.96
CA LYS A 128 35.73 20.66 -7.23
C LYS A 128 36.73 21.10 -6.16
N ARG A 129 36.48 20.79 -4.89
CA ARG A 129 37.41 21.10 -3.79
C ARG A 129 38.68 20.28 -3.90
N GLU A 130 38.56 18.98 -4.11
CA GLU A 130 39.70 18.08 -4.33
C GLU A 130 40.56 18.54 -5.52
N GLN A 131 39.93 18.91 -6.64
CA GLN A 131 40.66 19.42 -7.80
C GLN A 131 41.38 20.75 -7.50
N LYS A 132 40.73 21.68 -6.80
CA LYS A 132 41.35 22.94 -6.39
C LYS A 132 42.54 22.71 -5.46
N GLU A 133 42.42 21.78 -4.51
CA GLU A 133 43.53 21.39 -3.62
C GLU A 133 44.70 20.80 -4.43
N LEU A 134 44.43 19.91 -5.40
CA LEU A 134 45.46 19.35 -6.28
C LEU A 134 46.18 20.43 -7.11
N ASP A 135 45.42 21.38 -7.68
CA ASP A 135 45.98 22.50 -8.46
C ASP A 135 46.85 23.41 -7.56
N GLU A 136 46.43 23.66 -6.32
CA GLU A 136 47.20 24.42 -5.32
C GLU A 136 48.51 23.69 -4.94
N TYR A 137 48.48 22.37 -4.75
CA TYR A 137 49.70 21.57 -4.52
C TYR A 137 50.65 21.60 -5.72
N GLY A 138 50.13 21.44 -6.95
CA GLY A 138 50.93 21.50 -8.17
C GLY A 138 51.60 22.87 -8.35
N THR A 139 50.84 23.95 -8.17
CA THR A 139 51.36 25.33 -8.28
C THR A 139 52.43 25.62 -7.21
N ARG A 140 52.28 25.06 -6.01
CA ARG A 140 53.26 25.24 -4.92
C ARG A 140 54.55 24.46 -5.15
N LEU A 141 54.46 23.26 -5.73
CA LEU A 141 55.62 22.47 -6.17
C LEU A 141 56.37 23.12 -7.34
N ASP A 142 55.66 23.78 -8.25
CA ASP A 142 56.27 24.53 -9.36
C ASP A 142 56.97 25.83 -8.93
N LEU A 143 56.62 26.38 -7.75
CA LEU A 143 57.19 27.61 -7.18
C LEU A 143 58.38 27.36 -6.24
N ASP A 144 58.73 26.10 -5.93
CA ASP A 144 59.92 25.75 -5.16
C ASP A 144 61.11 25.43 -6.12
N PRO A 145 62.01 26.40 -6.41
CA PRO A 145 63.14 26.17 -7.31
C PRO A 145 64.15 25.13 -6.77
N PHE A 146 64.08 24.76 -5.49
CA PHE A 146 64.99 23.78 -4.87
C PHE A 146 64.70 22.32 -5.24
N VAL A 147 63.53 22.01 -5.82
CA VAL A 147 63.16 20.62 -6.17
C VAL A 147 63.48 20.30 -7.65
N ARG A 148 63.71 21.33 -8.49
CA ARG A 148 64.08 21.13 -9.90
C ARG A 148 65.52 20.62 -10.12
N ASP A 149 66.41 20.76 -9.14
CA ASP A 149 67.83 20.40 -9.27
C ASP A 149 68.19 19.01 -8.68
N LEU A 150 67.21 18.17 -8.34
CA LEU A 150 67.43 16.83 -7.74
C LEU A 150 66.94 15.65 -8.59
N LEU A 151 66.62 15.87 -9.86
CA LEU A 151 66.42 14.82 -10.88
C LEU A 151 67.40 15.03 -12.04
#